data_AF-X1LDB0-F1
#
_entry.id   AF-X1LDB0-F1
#
_cell.length_a   1.000
_cell.length_b   1.000
_cell.length_c   1.000
_cell.angle_alpha   90.00
_cell.angle_beta   90.00
_cell.angle_gamma   90.00
#
_symmetry.space_group_name_H-M   'P 1'
#
loop_
_entity.id
_entity.type
_entity.pdbx_description
1 polymer ?
#
loop_
_entity_poly.entity_id
_entity_poly.type
_entity_poly.pdbx_seq_one_letter_code
_entity_poly.pdbx_strand_id
1 'polypeptide(L)'
;MNDAPDTIEYKGKIIGKIGKCVLISVPTPNGKEHIEATCQSKEARDHLAAILEQESILRVNPKVILEDTPDIGPKKPEPEPEPGPELPVSKLNPTES
;
A
#
# COMPACT_ATOMS: atom_id res chain seq x y z
N MET A 1 20.10 6.36 50.47
CA MET A 1 18.94 6.01 49.64
C MET A 1 19.48 5.66 48.25
N ASN A 2 19.05 4.54 47.68
CA ASN A 2 19.42 4.12 46.32
C ASN A 2 18.56 4.90 45.32
N ASP A 3 19.08 5.98 44.75
CA ASP A 3 18.50 6.63 43.57
C ASP A 3 18.90 5.82 42.33
N ALA A 4 18.29 4.64 42.16
CA ALA A 4 18.29 3.98 40.85
C ALA A 4 17.48 4.88 39.90
N PRO A 5 18.01 5.27 38.74
CA PRO A 5 17.24 6.08 37.81
C PRO A 5 16.01 5.27 37.40
N ASP A 6 14.82 5.87 37.57
CA ASP A 6 13.58 5.31 37.04
C ASP A 6 13.84 4.84 35.61
N THR A 7 13.56 3.57 35.35
CA THR A 7 13.65 3.01 34.00
C THR A 7 12.58 3.72 33.20
N ILE A 8 12.96 4.78 32.48
CA ILE A 8 12.06 5.54 31.61
C ILE A 8 11.62 4.55 30.53
N GLU A 9 10.45 3.93 30.73
CA GLU A 9 9.73 3.24 29.67
C GLU A 9 9.45 4.29 28.58
N TYR A 10 10.27 4.29 27.53
CA TYR A 10 10.05 5.14 26.37
C TYR A 10 8.79 4.65 25.65
N LYS A 11 7.62 5.20 26.02
CA LYS A 11 6.31 4.92 25.40
C LYS A 11 6.14 5.69 24.08
N GLY A 12 7.14 5.60 23.22
CA GLY A 12 7.07 6.16 21.88
C GLY A 12 6.54 5.15 20.88
N LYS A 13 5.77 5.60 19.89
CA LYS A 13 5.30 4.76 18.78
C LYS A 13 6.26 4.90 17.61
N ILE A 14 6.76 3.77 17.08
CA ILE A 14 7.54 3.79 15.83
C ILE A 14 6.61 4.26 14.70
N ILE A 15 6.98 5.36 14.06
CA ILE A 15 6.20 5.96 12.96
C ILE A 15 6.87 5.78 11.60
N GLY A 16 8.15 5.42 11.56
CA GLY A 16 8.84 5.17 10.29
C GLY A 16 10.34 4.99 10.43
N LYS A 17 11.00 4.93 9.27
CA LYS A 17 12.45 4.80 9.16
C LYS A 17 12.95 5.63 7.98
N ILE A 18 14.03 6.39 8.19
CA ILE A 18 14.74 7.12 7.13
C ILE A 18 16.19 6.66 7.16
N GLY A 19 16.66 6.01 6.09
CA GLY A 19 18.01 5.45 6.04
C GLY A 19 18.27 4.50 7.22
N LYS A 20 19.26 4.83 8.06
CA LYS A 20 19.61 4.08 9.29
C LYS A 20 19.07 4.71 10.58
N CYS A 21 18.06 5.58 10.47
CA CYS A 21 17.37 6.22 11.60
C CYS A 21 15.94 5.70 11.72
N VAL A 22 15.54 5.33 12.95
CA VAL A 22 14.16 4.98 13.29
C VAL A 22 13.48 6.23 13.86
N LEU A 23 12.31 6.57 13.34
CA LEU A 23 11.50 7.69 13.82
C LEU A 23 10.45 7.20 14.81
N ILE A 24 10.33 7.91 15.91
CA ILE A 24 9.45 7.60 17.03
C ILE A 24 8.61 8.83 17.32
N SER A 25 7.29 8.67 17.40
CA SER A 25 6.40 9.70 17.94
C SER A 25 6.31 9.53 19.45
N VAL A 26 6.55 10.62 20.19
CA VAL A 26 6.50 10.65 21.65
C VAL A 26 5.37 11.60 22.07
N PRO A 27 4.37 11.10 22.83
CA PRO A 27 3.29 11.94 23.33
C PRO A 27 3.79 12.84 24.46
N THR A 28 3.35 14.10 24.44
CA THR A 28 3.60 15.08 25.49
C THR A 28 2.39 15.18 26.43
N PRO A 29 2.56 15.64 27.69
CA PRO A 29 1.45 15.81 28.63
C PRO A 29 0.32 16.72 28.14
N ASN A 30 0.61 17.60 27.18
CA ASN A 30 -0.34 18.54 26.60
C ASN A 30 -1.16 17.94 25.43
N GLY A 31 -1.03 16.62 25.18
CA GLY A 31 -1.72 15.94 24.08
C GLY A 31 -1.14 16.20 22.69
N LYS A 32 0.00 16.90 22.58
CA LYS A 32 0.79 17.03 21.35
C LYS A 32 1.78 15.88 21.24
N GLU A 33 2.28 15.61 20.04
CA GLU A 33 3.35 14.65 19.82
C GLU A 33 4.56 15.34 19.21
N HIS A 34 5.77 14.98 19.64
CA HIS A 34 7.01 15.34 18.96
C HIS A 34 7.68 14.11 18.35
N ILE A 35 8.42 14.32 17.27
CA ILE A 35 9.12 13.26 16.55
C ILE A 35 10.56 13.21 17.03
N GLU A 36 10.99 12.05 17.49
CA GLU A 36 12.38 11.75 17.80
C GLU A 36 12.95 10.77 16.79
N ALA A 37 14.28 10.78 16.62
CA ALA A 37 14.98 9.90 15.70
C ALA A 37 16.15 9.21 16.41
N THR A 38 16.16 7.88 16.39
CA THR A 38 17.30 7.07 16.85
C THR A 38 18.09 6.57 15.65
N CYS A 39 19.31 7.05 15.48
CA CYS A 39 20.17 6.73 14.34
C CYS A 39 21.32 5.79 14.74
N GLN A 40 21.66 4.83 13.87
CA GLN A 40 22.73 3.87 14.12
C GLN A 40 24.15 4.42 13.92
N SER A 41 24.31 5.55 13.22
CA SER A 41 25.63 6.18 13.02
C SER A 41 25.53 7.70 12.93
N LYS A 42 26.68 8.36 13.08
CA LYS A 42 26.81 9.81 12.91
C LYS A 42 26.44 10.23 11.49
N GLU A 43 26.91 9.53 10.46
CA GLU A 43 26.58 9.90 9.08
C GLU A 43 25.07 9.83 8.82
N ALA A 44 24.38 8.82 9.38
CA ALA A 44 22.94 8.69 9.22
C ALA A 44 22.17 9.84 9.90
N ARG A 45 22.64 10.27 11.08
CA ARG A 45 22.07 11.43 11.78
C ARG A 45 22.28 12.72 11.01
N ASP A 46 23.50 12.96 10.54
CA ASP A 46 23.85 14.19 9.83
C ASP A 46 23.11 14.26 8.49
N HIS A 47 22.93 13.11 7.80
CA HIS A 47 22.08 13.01 6.61
C HIS A 47 20.60 13.26 6.89
N LEU A 48 20.05 12.72 7.99
CA LEU A 48 18.68 13.00 8.40
C LEU A 48 18.47 14.49 8.71
N ALA A 49 19.41 15.11 9.42
CA ALA A 49 19.37 16.54 9.71
C ALA A 49 19.37 17.37 8.42
N ALA A 50 20.24 17.04 7.47
CA ALA A 50 20.30 17.72 6.16
C ALA A 50 18.97 17.66 5.40
N ILE A 51 18.26 16.51 5.42
CA ILE A 51 16.94 16.38 4.79
C ILE A 51 15.91 17.31 5.45
N LEU A 52 15.92 17.38 6.79
CA LEU A 52 14.94 18.16 7.54
C LEU A 52 15.23 19.67 7.49
N GLU A 53 16.50 20.08 7.37
CA GLU A 53 16.93 21.48 7.25
C GLU A 53 16.65 22.08 5.86
N GLN A 54 16.68 21.27 4.80
CA GLN A 54 16.42 21.74 3.44
C GLN A 54 14.94 21.99 3.20
N GLU A 55 14.16 20.94 2.95
CA GLU A 55 12.72 21.01 2.74
C GLU A 55 12.14 19.60 2.88
N SER A 56 11.27 19.39 3.87
CA SER A 56 10.58 18.11 4.05
C SER A 56 9.10 18.27 3.70
N ILE A 57 8.68 17.63 2.60
CA ILE A 57 7.28 17.65 2.16
C ILE A 57 6.60 16.37 2.64
N LEU A 58 5.74 16.49 3.66
CA LEU A 58 4.88 15.39 4.09
C LEU A 58 3.61 15.35 3.24
N ARG A 59 3.49 14.32 2.38
CA ARG A 59 2.26 14.07 1.61
C ARG A 59 1.46 12.95 2.26
N VAL A 60 0.27 13.28 2.74
CA VAL A 60 -0.68 12.29 3.27
C VAL A 60 -1.69 11.98 2.18
N ASN A 61 -1.52 10.82 1.53
CA ASN A 61 -2.50 10.33 0.56
C ASN A 61 -3.48 9.39 1.27
N PRO A 62 -4.78 9.75 1.38
CA PRO A 62 -5.77 8.82 1.89
C PRO A 62 -5.89 7.65 0.91
N LYS A 63 -5.78 6.42 1.41
CA LYS A 63 -6.20 5.25 0.63
C LYS A 63 -7.73 5.22 0.65
N VAL A 64 -8.36 5.79 -0.37
CA VAL A 64 -9.80 5.60 -0.59
C VAL A 64 -9.95 4.24 -1.28
N ILE A 65 -10.38 3.23 -0.55
CA ILE A 65 -10.89 2.00 -1.14
C ILE A 65 -12.34 2.34 -1.51
N LEU A 66 -12.59 2.73 -2.76
CA LEU A 66 -13.95 2.72 -3.27
C LEU A 66 -14.35 1.24 -3.35
N GLU A 67 -15.26 0.80 -2.49
CA GLU A 67 -15.96 -0.46 -2.72
C GLU A 67 -16.60 -0.37 -4.10
N ASP A 68 -16.31 -1.35 -4.98
CA ASP A 68 -16.86 -1.43 -6.33
C ASP A 68 -18.36 -1.14 -6.32
N THR A 69 -18.73 0.06 -6.79
CA THR A 69 -20.11 0.35 -7.17
C THR A 69 -20.50 -0.72 -8.18
N PRO A 70 -21.62 -1.45 -8.00
CA PRO A 70 -22.00 -2.51 -8.94
C PRO A 70 -22.01 -1.94 -10.35
N ASP A 71 -21.30 -2.59 -11.27
CA ASP A 71 -21.25 -2.24 -12.68
C ASP A 71 -22.68 -2.31 -13.25
N ILE A 72 -23.35 -1.16 -13.32
CA ILE A 72 -24.64 -0.99 -14.01
C ILE A 72 -24.37 -0.52 -15.46
N GLY A 73 -23.21 -0.89 -16.02
CA GLY A 73 -22.89 -0.63 -17.41
C GLY A 73 -23.79 -1.45 -18.34
N PRO A 74 -24.15 -0.94 -19.53
CA PRO A 74 -24.96 -1.69 -20.47
C PRO A 74 -24.23 -2.97 -20.84
N LYS A 75 -24.88 -4.11 -20.59
CA LYS A 75 -24.37 -5.47 -20.84
C LYS A 75 -23.74 -5.51 -22.24
N LYS A 76 -22.43 -5.72 -22.30
CA LYS A 76 -21.69 -5.93 -23.56
C LYS A 76 -22.39 -7.05 -24.35
N PRO A 77 -22.71 -6.86 -25.64
CA PRO A 77 -23.34 -7.92 -26.43
C PRO A 77 -22.47 -9.17 -26.42
N GLU A 78 -23.10 -10.29 -26.08
CA GLU A 78 -22.51 -11.63 -26.11
C GLU A 78 -21.96 -11.90 -27.52
N PRO A 79 -20.74 -12.43 -27.68
CA PRO A 79 -20.21 -12.76 -29.00
C PRO A 79 -21.06 -13.86 -29.62
N GLU A 80 -21.48 -13.66 -30.88
CA GLU A 80 -22.20 -14.66 -31.67
C GLU A 80 -21.40 -15.98 -31.73
N PRO A 81 -22.07 -17.14 -31.67
CA PRO A 81 -21.38 -18.42 -31.74
C PRO A 81 -20.72 -18.60 -33.11
N GLU A 82 -19.43 -18.98 -33.11
CA GLU A 82 -18.68 -19.30 -34.32
C GLU A 82 -19.37 -20.41 -35.11
N PRO A 83 -19.39 -20.33 -36.46
CA PRO A 83 -19.95 -21.38 -37.29
C PRO A 83 -19.17 -22.67 -37.08
N GLY A 84 -19.85 -23.70 -36.57
CA GLY A 84 -19.26 -25.02 -36.33
C GLY A 84 -18.73 -25.68 -37.60
N PRO A 85 -17.85 -26.68 -37.46
CA PRO A 85 -17.19 -27.32 -38.60
C PRO A 85 -18.22 -28.03 -39.50
N GLU A 86 -18.11 -27.77 -40.81
CA GLU A 86 -18.93 -28.41 -41.83
C GLU A 86 -18.83 -29.94 -41.73
N LEU A 87 -19.97 -30.59 -41.52
CA LEU A 87 -20.04 -32.06 -41.52
C LEU A 87 -19.77 -32.60 -42.92
N PRO A 88 -18.97 -33.68 -43.05
CA PRO A 88 -18.60 -34.21 -44.36
C PRO A 88 -19.79 -34.86 -45.06
N VAL A 89 -19.88 -34.53 -46.35
CA VAL A 89 -20.80 -35.07 -47.37
C VAL A 89 -20.88 -36.59 -47.28
N SER A 90 -21.98 -37.12 -46.72
CA SER A 90 -22.30 -38.54 -46.79
C SER A 90 -23.13 -38.80 -48.05
N LYS A 91 -22.43 -39.25 -49.09
CA LYS A 91 -23.01 -40.04 -50.20
C LYS A 91 -23.64 -41.30 -49.62
N LEU A 92 -24.85 -41.64 -50.06
CA LEU A 92 -25.40 -42.99 -50.31
C LEU A 92 -26.93 -42.83 -50.53
N ASN A 93 -27.51 -42.75 -51.74
CA ASN A 93 -27.64 -43.70 -52.87
C ASN A 93 -29.13 -44.14 -53.06
N PRO A 94 -29.52 -44.79 -54.19
CA PRO A 94 -30.56 -44.29 -55.11
C PRO A 94 -31.83 -45.16 -55.24
N THR A 95 -32.79 -44.66 -56.05
CA THR A 95 -33.92 -45.36 -56.76
C THR A 95 -35.02 -45.93 -55.84
N GLU A 96 -36.32 -46.10 -56.16
CA GLU A 96 -37.15 -46.25 -57.37
C GLU A 96 -38.63 -46.24 -56.84
N SER A 97 -39.61 -45.58 -57.46
CA SER A 97 -40.68 -46.19 -58.28
C SER A 97 -41.80 -45.17 -58.50
#